data_AF-A0AAW2GFU3-F1
#
_entry.id   AF-A0AAW2GFU3-F1
#
_cell.length_a   1.000
_cell.length_b   1.000
_cell.length_c   1.000
_cell.angle_alpha   90.00
_cell.angle_beta   90.00
_cell.angle_gamma   90.00
#
_symmetry.space_group_name_H-M   'P 1'
#
loop_
_entity.id
_entity.type
_entity.pdbx_description
1 polymer ?
#
loop_
_entity_poly.entity_id
_entity_poly.type
_entity_poly.pdbx_seq_one_letter_code
_entity_poly.pdbx_strand_id
1 'polypeptide(L)'
;MFEVSSYRIEHAFDQVLDMMTSRECCSHCGKIKNAVHVHRRALQFVDFLESGFVISYFFLLCLGVTSLTASLLRLFLAAQYLDDIEECLITMLLVFGHIYYIFNGNYTSQKLIDQSTEVFCKIYSSQWYNAPLHSQKLLLLMMKQAIKGASLTVGTVFVASLEGFASITSLSFSYFTVICSIK
;
A
#
# COMPACT_ATOMS: atom_id res chain seq x y z
N MET A 1 -9.45 -16.09 7.44
CA MET A 1 -8.35 -15.61 8.33
C MET A 1 -8.09 -14.11 8.20
N PHE A 2 -7.86 -13.56 6.99
CA PHE A 2 -7.64 -12.12 6.81
C PHE A 2 -8.82 -11.23 7.24
N GLU A 3 -10.06 -11.69 7.02
CA GLU A 3 -11.27 -10.99 7.46
C GLU A 3 -11.39 -10.89 8.99
N VAL A 4 -10.98 -11.95 9.70
CA VAL A 4 -10.93 -11.99 11.17
C VAL A 4 -9.82 -11.08 11.71
N SER A 5 -8.67 -11.01 11.03
CA SER A 5 -7.59 -10.08 11.39
C SER A 5 -7.97 -8.63 11.11
N SER A 6 -8.62 -8.34 9.98
CA SER A 6 -9.11 -7.00 9.63
C SER A 6 -10.18 -6.53 10.61
N TYR A 7 -11.17 -7.39 10.89
CA TYR A 7 -12.22 -7.13 11.89
C TYR A 7 -11.64 -6.85 13.27
N ARG A 8 -10.61 -7.60 13.69
CA ARG A 8 -9.92 -7.38 14.97
C ARG A 8 -9.12 -6.09 15.02
N ILE A 9 -8.51 -5.67 13.91
CA ILE A 9 -7.78 -4.40 13.82
C ILE A 9 -8.77 -3.22 13.85
N GLU A 10 -9.88 -3.32 13.14
CA GLU A 10 -10.95 -2.31 13.09
C GLU A 10 -11.62 -2.14 14.46
N HIS A 11 -12.02 -3.25 15.10
CA HIS A 11 -12.56 -3.22 16.46
C HIS A 11 -11.54 -2.78 17.51
N ALA A 12 -10.25 -3.12 17.35
CA ALA A 12 -9.23 -2.61 18.25
C ALA A 12 -9.07 -1.08 18.10
N PHE A 13 -9.23 -0.54 16.89
CA PHE A 13 -9.17 0.90 16.64
C PHE A 13 -10.38 1.64 17.19
N ASP A 14 -11.58 1.10 17.03
CA ASP A 14 -12.81 1.71 17.55
C ASP A 14 -12.87 1.62 19.08
N GLN A 15 -12.39 0.51 19.65
CA GLN A 15 -12.26 0.36 21.11
C GLN A 15 -11.16 1.29 21.67
N VAL A 16 -10.10 1.57 20.91
CA VAL A 16 -9.09 2.59 21.25
C VAL A 16 -9.67 4.00 21.15
N LEU A 17 -10.54 4.26 20.17
CA LEU A 17 -11.19 5.56 19.96
C LEU A 17 -12.21 5.87 21.07
N ASP A 18 -13.05 4.90 21.42
CA ASP A 18 -14.03 5.00 22.51
C ASP A 18 -13.34 5.07 23.89
N MET A 19 -12.12 4.53 23.99
CA MET A 19 -11.23 4.67 25.15
C MET A 19 -10.55 6.04 25.26
N MET A 20 -10.45 6.85 24.20
CA MET A 20 -9.89 8.21 24.29
C MET A 20 -10.90 9.24 24.80
N THR A 21 -12.19 8.92 24.79
CA THR A 21 -13.32 9.80 25.19
C THR A 21 -13.72 9.67 26.66
N SER A 22 -13.28 8.62 27.38
CA SER A 22 -13.62 8.37 28.79
C SER A 22 -12.60 8.99 29.78
N ARG A 23 -13.02 9.33 31.01
CA ARG A 23 -12.31 10.19 31.99
C ARG A 23 -11.60 9.40 33.13
N GLU A 24 -10.79 8.37 32.87
CA GLU A 24 -10.02 7.66 33.92
C GLU A 24 -8.47 7.68 33.76
N CYS A 25 -7.83 8.63 34.43
CA CYS A 25 -6.41 9.01 34.26
C CYS A 25 -5.37 7.88 34.41
N CYS A 26 -5.58 6.89 35.30
CA CYS A 26 -4.61 5.79 35.52
C CYS A 26 -4.76 4.63 34.51
N SER A 27 -5.99 4.27 34.15
CA SER A 27 -6.26 3.23 33.14
C SER A 27 -5.88 3.72 31.73
N HIS A 28 -6.10 5.01 31.42
CA HIS A 28 -5.79 5.59 30.11
C HIS A 28 -4.30 5.73 29.82
N CYS A 29 -3.45 5.99 30.83
CA CYS A 29 -2.00 6.12 30.61
C CYS A 29 -1.37 4.79 30.11
N GLY A 30 -1.81 3.66 30.68
CA GLY A 30 -1.38 2.33 30.22
C GLY A 30 -1.83 2.00 28.79
N LYS A 31 -3.05 2.40 28.44
CA LYS A 31 -3.64 2.19 27.10
C LYS A 31 -2.95 3.03 26.02
N ILE A 32 -2.67 4.31 26.31
CA ILE A 32 -1.91 5.19 25.41
C ILE A 32 -0.50 4.65 25.20
N LYS A 33 0.18 4.22 26.27
CA LYS A 33 1.49 3.57 26.15
C LYS A 33 1.45 2.33 25.26
N ASN A 34 0.40 1.50 25.38
CA ASN A 34 0.24 0.32 24.54
C ASN A 34 -0.04 0.69 23.07
N ALA A 35 -0.93 1.65 22.80
CA ALA A 35 -1.22 2.12 21.45
C ALA A 35 0.03 2.66 20.76
N VAL A 36 0.84 3.43 21.49
CA VAL A 36 2.12 3.97 21.01
C VAL A 36 3.12 2.84 20.76
N HIS A 37 3.18 1.85 21.63
CA HIS A 37 4.06 0.70 21.45
C HIS A 37 3.66 -0.12 20.20
N VAL A 38 2.37 -0.33 19.97
CA VAL A 38 1.86 -0.99 18.76
C VAL A 38 2.17 -0.18 17.50
N HIS A 39 1.92 1.14 17.51
CA HIS A 39 2.25 2.03 16.40
C HIS A 39 3.74 2.04 16.10
N ARG A 40 4.60 2.10 17.13
CA ARG A 40 6.06 2.01 16.97
C ARG A 40 6.49 0.69 16.34
N ARG A 41 5.90 -0.43 16.74
CA ARG A 41 6.18 -1.74 16.11
C ARG A 41 5.72 -1.79 14.66
N ALA A 42 4.56 -1.23 14.34
CA ALA A 42 4.07 -1.16 12.97
C ALA A 42 5.03 -0.34 12.08
N LEU A 43 5.53 0.79 12.58
CA LEU A 43 6.53 1.60 11.87
C LEU A 43 7.85 0.86 11.69
N GLN A 44 8.35 0.18 12.72
CA GLN A 44 9.56 -0.65 12.60
C GLN A 44 9.41 -1.76 11.55
N PHE A 45 8.20 -2.33 11.43
CA PHE A 45 7.90 -3.30 10.39
C PHE A 45 7.89 -2.66 9.00
N VAL A 46 7.34 -1.46 8.85
CA VAL A 46 7.37 -0.71 7.59
C VAL A 46 8.81 -0.33 7.22
N ASP A 47 9.62 0.15 8.15
CA ASP A 47 11.05 0.46 7.93
C ASP A 47 11.83 -0.81 7.51
N PHE A 48 11.48 -1.97 8.08
CA PHE A 48 12.05 -3.26 7.70
C PHE A 48 11.64 -3.65 6.28
N LEU A 49 10.36 -3.48 5.92
CA LEU A 49 9.90 -3.71 4.55
C LEU A 49 10.57 -2.75 3.57
N GLU A 50 10.72 -1.49 3.94
CA GLU A 50 11.33 -0.46 3.11
C GLU A 50 12.80 -0.81 2.83
N SER A 51 13.58 -1.08 3.87
CA SER A 51 15.01 -1.39 3.74
C SER A 51 15.30 -2.72 3.04
N GLY A 52 14.45 -3.74 3.22
CA GLY A 52 14.67 -5.07 2.65
C GLY A 52 14.12 -5.24 1.23
N PHE A 53 12.94 -4.67 0.95
CA PHE A 53 12.16 -5.03 -0.25
C PHE A 53 12.06 -3.94 -1.31
N VAL A 54 12.29 -2.66 -0.99
CA VAL A 54 12.08 -1.56 -1.95
C VAL A 54 12.93 -1.70 -3.21
N ILE A 55 14.21 -2.03 -3.04
CA ILE A 55 15.13 -2.20 -4.19
C ILE A 55 14.70 -3.40 -5.04
N SER A 56 14.36 -4.52 -4.40
CA SER A 56 13.89 -5.72 -5.11
C SER A 56 12.58 -5.46 -5.85
N TYR A 57 11.63 -4.77 -5.20
CA TYR A 57 10.37 -4.38 -5.80
C TYR A 57 10.55 -3.45 -7.00
N PHE A 58 11.50 -2.52 -6.94
CA PHE A 58 11.83 -1.66 -8.09
C PHE A 58 12.27 -2.45 -9.31
N PHE A 59 13.22 -3.38 -9.16
CA PHE A 59 13.64 -4.24 -10.26
C PHE A 59 12.48 -5.11 -10.79
N LEU A 60 11.66 -5.61 -9.88
CA LEU A 60 10.49 -6.41 -10.22
C LEU A 60 9.44 -5.61 -11.00
N LEU A 61 9.27 -4.32 -10.71
CA LEU A 61 8.45 -3.40 -11.50
C LEU A 61 9.02 -3.16 -12.90
N CYS A 62 10.33 -2.91 -13.04
CA CYS A 62 10.97 -2.74 -14.35
C CYS A 62 10.82 -3.99 -15.23
N LEU A 63 11.06 -5.18 -14.64
CA LEU A 63 10.83 -6.46 -15.30
C LEU A 63 9.34 -6.67 -15.62
N GLY A 64 8.44 -6.26 -14.72
CA GLY A 64 7.00 -6.32 -14.92
C GLY A 64 6.54 -5.49 -16.12
N VAL A 65 7.01 -4.25 -16.28
CA VAL A 65 6.68 -3.37 -17.42
C VAL A 65 7.14 -3.98 -18.74
N THR A 66 8.38 -4.44 -18.80
CA THR A 66 8.94 -5.04 -20.03
C THR A 66 8.23 -6.34 -20.38
N SER A 67 7.94 -7.20 -19.39
CA SER A 67 7.22 -8.45 -19.59
C SER A 67 5.75 -8.24 -19.99
N LEU A 68 5.06 -7.27 -19.38
CA LEU A 68 3.69 -6.92 -19.74
C LEU A 68 3.62 -6.38 -21.17
N THR A 69 4.53 -5.48 -21.54
CA THR A 69 4.62 -4.97 -22.91
C THR A 69 4.85 -6.09 -23.92
N ALA A 70 5.77 -7.02 -23.64
CA ALA A 70 6.02 -8.18 -24.50
C ALA A 70 4.80 -9.12 -24.61
N SER A 71 4.09 -9.33 -23.51
CA SER A 71 2.88 -10.18 -23.48
C SER A 71 1.73 -9.56 -24.28
N LEU A 72 1.55 -8.23 -24.19
CA LEU A 72 0.58 -7.50 -25.01
C LEU A 72 0.91 -7.60 -26.51
N LEU A 73 2.20 -7.49 -26.88
CA LEU A 73 2.63 -7.67 -28.27
C LEU A 73 2.36 -9.09 -28.78
N ARG A 74 2.65 -10.12 -27.97
CA ARG A 74 2.35 -11.51 -28.33
C ARG A 74 0.85 -11.71 -28.54
N LEU A 75 0.02 -11.17 -27.66
CA LEU A 75 -1.43 -11.26 -27.77
C LEU A 75 -1.92 -10.62 -29.07
N PHE A 76 -1.40 -9.43 -29.40
CA PHE A 76 -1.73 -8.73 -30.63
C PHE A 76 -1.31 -9.51 -31.88
N LEU A 77 -0.09 -10.08 -31.90
CA LEU A 77 0.39 -10.87 -33.03
C LEU A 77 -0.38 -12.18 -33.19
N ALA A 78 -0.71 -12.85 -32.08
CA ALA A 78 -1.52 -14.06 -32.07
C ALA A 78 -2.91 -13.81 -32.66
N ALA A 79 -3.54 -12.70 -32.25
CA ALA A 79 -4.85 -12.29 -32.75
C ALA A 79 -4.87 -11.90 -34.24
N GLN A 80 -3.77 -11.37 -34.78
CA GLN A 80 -3.72 -10.95 -36.19
C GLN A 80 -3.27 -12.04 -37.17
N TYR A 81 -2.30 -12.88 -36.80
CA TYR A 81 -1.57 -13.71 -37.77
C TYR A 81 -1.64 -15.21 -37.51
N LEU A 82 -1.81 -15.64 -36.26
CA LEU A 82 -1.62 -17.05 -35.92
C LEU A 82 -2.92 -17.86 -35.92
N ASP A 83 -4.10 -17.21 -35.87
CA ASP A 83 -5.43 -17.84 -35.69
C ASP A 83 -5.42 -19.00 -34.68
N ASP A 84 -4.49 -18.92 -33.73
CA ASP A 84 -4.18 -19.94 -32.75
C ASP A 84 -4.88 -19.53 -31.45
N ILE A 85 -6.08 -20.08 -31.28
CA ILE A 85 -6.93 -19.82 -30.13
C ILE A 85 -6.23 -20.25 -28.83
N GLU A 86 -5.41 -21.30 -28.86
CA GLU A 86 -4.70 -21.79 -27.68
C GLU A 86 -3.63 -20.78 -27.22
N GLU A 87 -2.76 -20.34 -28.13
CA GLU A 87 -1.73 -19.33 -27.82
C GLU A 87 -2.36 -17.99 -27.38
N CYS A 88 -3.48 -17.63 -27.98
CA CYS A 88 -4.23 -16.43 -27.60
C CYS A 88 -4.76 -16.53 -26.16
N LEU A 89 -5.39 -17.67 -25.78
CA LEU A 89 -5.87 -17.92 -24.42
C LEU A 89 -4.73 -17.91 -23.38
N ILE A 90 -3.62 -18.59 -23.68
CA ILE A 90 -2.45 -18.63 -22.80
C ILE A 90 -1.90 -17.21 -22.58
N THR A 91 -1.74 -16.45 -23.66
CA THR A 91 -1.20 -15.08 -23.56
C THR A 91 -2.15 -14.15 -22.83
N MET A 92 -3.46 -14.31 -23.02
CA MET A 92 -4.47 -13.54 -22.29
C MET A 92 -4.39 -13.79 -20.78
N LEU A 93 -4.27 -15.06 -20.37
CA LEU A 93 -4.08 -15.45 -18.97
C LEU A 93 -2.79 -14.86 -18.39
N LEU A 94 -1.69 -14.83 -19.17
CA LEU A 94 -0.44 -14.19 -18.75
C LEU A 94 -0.60 -12.68 -18.51
N VAL A 95 -1.30 -11.97 -19.41
CA VAL A 95 -1.58 -10.54 -19.25
C VAL A 95 -2.41 -10.29 -17.99
N PHE A 96 -3.47 -11.08 -17.76
CA PHE A 96 -4.27 -11.00 -16.53
C PHE A 96 -3.44 -11.30 -15.28
N GLY A 97 -2.56 -12.31 -15.35
CA GLY A 97 -1.64 -12.65 -14.26
C GLY A 97 -0.71 -11.50 -13.90
N HIS A 98 -0.15 -10.81 -14.90
CA HIS A 98 0.69 -9.63 -14.69
C HIS A 98 -0.06 -8.46 -14.07
N ILE A 99 -1.25 -8.13 -14.61
CA ILE A 99 -2.08 -7.05 -14.05
C ILE A 99 -2.44 -7.37 -12.60
N TYR A 100 -2.85 -8.60 -12.32
CA TYR A 100 -3.19 -9.05 -10.97
C TYR A 100 -1.98 -8.95 -10.02
N TYR A 101 -0.82 -9.44 -10.44
CA TYR A 101 0.40 -9.39 -9.63
C TYR A 101 0.79 -7.94 -9.27
N ILE A 102 0.85 -7.02 -10.26
CA ILE A 102 1.22 -5.62 -10.04
C ILE A 102 0.14 -4.92 -9.19
N PHE A 103 -1.14 -5.23 -9.41
CA PHE A 103 -2.25 -4.68 -8.63
C PHE A 103 -2.14 -5.05 -7.14
N ASN A 104 -1.90 -6.32 -6.81
CA ASN A 104 -1.82 -6.77 -5.42
C ASN A 104 -0.70 -6.08 -4.64
N GLY A 105 0.48 -5.91 -5.25
CA GLY A 105 1.61 -5.19 -4.63
C GLY A 105 1.26 -3.74 -4.31
N ASN A 106 0.70 -3.03 -5.29
CA ASN A 106 0.34 -1.62 -5.12
C ASN A 106 -0.88 -1.41 -4.21
N TYR A 107 -1.87 -2.31 -4.25
CA TYR A 107 -3.03 -2.28 -3.36
C TYR A 107 -2.65 -2.50 -1.90
N THR A 108 -1.74 -3.44 -1.62
CA THR A 108 -1.24 -3.68 -0.26
C THR A 108 -0.54 -2.43 0.30
N SER A 109 0.32 -1.80 -0.51
CA SER A 109 0.98 -0.55 -0.13
C SER A 109 -0.01 0.60 0.07
N GLN A 110 -1.04 0.71 -0.78
CA GLN A 110 -2.12 1.69 -0.59
C GLN A 110 -2.83 1.49 0.74
N LYS A 111 -3.17 0.24 1.10
CA LYS A 111 -3.83 -0.07 2.36
C LYS A 111 -3.01 0.39 3.57
N LEU A 112 -1.69 0.25 3.51
CA LEU A 112 -0.78 0.74 4.57
C LEU A 112 -0.79 2.27 4.68
N ILE A 113 -0.81 2.97 3.54
CA ILE A 113 -0.91 4.43 3.49
C ILE A 113 -2.25 4.88 4.10
N ASP A 114 -3.36 4.29 3.66
CA ASP A 114 -4.70 4.64 4.12
C ASP A 114 -4.84 4.41 5.63
N GLN A 115 -4.32 3.29 6.14
CA GLN A 115 -4.30 3.00 7.58
C GLN A 115 -3.51 4.05 8.37
N SER A 116 -2.34 4.46 7.86
CA SER A 116 -1.54 5.52 8.48
C SER A 116 -2.32 6.83 8.54
N THR A 117 -3.00 7.21 7.46
CA THR A 117 -3.85 8.41 7.41
C THR A 117 -5.06 8.30 8.35
N GLU A 118 -5.67 7.12 8.46
CA GLU A 118 -6.78 6.87 9.39
C GLU A 118 -6.34 7.05 10.85
N VAL A 119 -5.16 6.53 11.22
CA VAL A 119 -4.58 6.74 12.56
C VAL A 119 -4.45 8.23 12.86
N PHE A 120 -3.93 9.01 11.89
CA PHE A 120 -3.82 10.45 12.03
C PHE A 120 -5.19 11.11 12.27
N CYS A 121 -6.18 10.82 11.42
CA CYS A 121 -7.52 11.40 11.53
C CYS A 121 -8.22 11.05 12.85
N LYS A 122 -8.08 9.80 13.31
CA LYS A 122 -8.66 9.33 14.59
C LYS A 122 -8.00 10.02 15.79
N ILE A 123 -6.67 10.18 15.80
CA ILE A 123 -6.00 10.91 16.88
C ILE A 123 -6.35 12.40 16.83
N TYR A 124 -6.39 13.00 15.64
CA TYR A 124 -6.66 14.43 15.46
C TYR A 124 -8.08 14.81 15.91
N SER A 125 -9.07 13.99 15.56
CA SER A 125 -10.48 14.18 15.96
C SER A 125 -10.74 13.87 17.45
N SER A 126 -9.85 13.13 18.11
CA SER A 126 -9.94 12.89 19.55
C SER A 126 -9.70 14.17 20.36
N GLN A 127 -10.13 14.20 21.62
CA GLN A 127 -9.83 15.29 22.55
C GLN A 127 -8.39 15.22 23.10
N TRP A 128 -7.40 14.95 22.22
CA TRP A 128 -5.99 14.80 22.59
C TRP A 128 -5.44 16.02 23.36
N TYR A 129 -5.98 17.21 23.08
CA TYR A 129 -5.63 18.46 23.76
C TYR A 129 -6.05 18.51 25.24
N ASN A 130 -7.00 17.67 25.67
CA ASN A 130 -7.41 17.53 27.06
C ASN A 130 -6.56 16.50 27.84
N ALA A 131 -5.67 15.76 27.16
CA ALA A 131 -4.83 14.76 27.79
C ALA A 131 -3.67 15.39 28.60
N PRO A 132 -3.09 14.66 29.59
CA PRO A 132 -1.90 15.11 30.31
C PRO A 132 -0.74 15.41 29.34
N LEU A 133 0.08 16.42 29.67
CA LEU A 133 1.17 16.92 28.82
C LEU A 133 2.09 15.82 28.26
N HIS A 134 2.37 14.78 29.03
CA HIS A 134 3.20 13.66 28.58
C HIS A 134 2.53 12.86 27.45
N SER A 135 1.25 12.51 27.60
CA SER A 135 0.47 11.81 26.57
C SER A 135 0.24 12.68 25.35
N GLN A 136 0.01 13.98 25.55
CA GLN A 136 -0.21 14.96 24.49
C GLN A 136 1.00 15.04 23.54
N LYS A 137 2.22 15.13 24.08
CA LYS A 137 3.47 15.09 23.30
C LYS A 137 3.61 13.79 22.50
N LEU A 138 3.22 12.66 23.11
CA LEU A 138 3.35 11.34 22.51
C LEU A 138 2.37 11.15 21.33
N LEU A 139 1.12 11.58 21.50
CA LEU A 139 0.11 11.60 20.44
C LEU A 139 0.53 12.51 19.29
N LEU A 140 1.14 13.66 19.58
CA LEU A 140 1.64 14.59 18.58
C LEU A 140 2.77 13.96 17.74
N LEU A 141 3.67 13.20 18.37
CA LEU A 141 4.69 12.41 17.65
C LEU A 141 4.07 11.34 16.75
N MET A 142 3.05 10.62 17.23
CA MET A 142 2.32 9.64 16.42
C MET A 142 1.64 10.31 15.23
N MET A 143 0.95 11.45 15.43
CA MET A 143 0.33 12.21 14.36
C MET A 143 1.35 12.67 13.32
N LYS A 144 2.49 13.22 13.75
CA LYS A 144 3.57 13.65 12.85
C LYS A 144 4.10 12.48 12.00
N GLN A 145 4.26 11.32 12.61
CA GLN A 145 4.75 10.13 11.92
C GLN A 145 3.70 9.54 10.97
N ALA A 146 2.43 9.55 11.38
CA ALA A 146 1.31 9.11 10.57
C ALA A 146 1.08 10.01 9.34
N ILE A 147 1.28 11.33 9.46
CA ILE A 147 1.28 12.29 8.34
C ILE A 147 2.41 11.99 7.35
N LYS A 148 3.62 11.65 7.85
CA LYS A 148 4.75 11.29 6.98
C LYS A 148 4.42 10.07 6.11
N GLY A 149 3.47 9.24 6.56
CA GLY A 149 2.91 8.12 5.82
C GLY A 149 3.78 6.88 5.91
N ALA A 150 3.13 5.72 6.03
CA ALA A 150 3.76 4.41 5.84
C ALA A 150 3.84 4.06 4.35
N SER A 151 4.32 4.99 3.52
CA SER A 151 4.43 4.79 2.07
C SER A 151 5.73 4.07 1.72
N LEU A 152 5.62 2.95 1.01
CA LEU A 152 6.76 2.28 0.39
C LEU A 152 7.18 3.08 -0.84
N THR A 153 8.23 3.89 -0.69
CA THR A 153 8.74 4.74 -1.77
C THR A 153 10.09 4.23 -2.23
N VAL A 154 10.25 4.01 -3.54
CA VAL A 154 11.55 3.77 -4.15
C VAL A 154 12.24 5.10 -4.36
N GLY A 155 13.03 5.53 -3.36
CA GLY A 155 13.76 6.80 -3.39
C GLY A 155 12.81 7.99 -3.51
N THR A 156 12.92 8.76 -4.60
CA THR A 156 12.00 9.85 -4.98
C THR A 156 11.24 9.58 -6.27
N VAL A 157 11.40 8.39 -6.87
CA VAL A 157 10.99 8.13 -8.25
C VAL A 157 9.61 7.47 -8.33
N PHE A 158 9.29 6.60 -7.39
CA PHE A 158 8.05 5.83 -7.42
C PHE A 158 7.48 5.59 -6.03
N VAL A 159 6.20 5.89 -5.85
CA VAL A 159 5.43 5.56 -4.63
C VAL A 159 4.55 4.36 -4.94
N ALA A 160 4.65 3.30 -4.15
CA ALA A 160 3.78 2.15 -4.29
C ALA A 160 2.36 2.50 -3.82
N SER A 161 1.46 2.71 -4.78
CA SER A 161 0.09 3.16 -4.56
C SER A 161 -0.79 2.75 -5.74
N LEU A 162 -2.11 2.89 -5.61
CA LEU A 162 -3.03 2.68 -6.75
C LEU A 162 -2.72 3.63 -7.92
N GLU A 163 -2.27 4.86 -7.64
CA GLU A 163 -1.79 5.80 -8.65
C GLU A 163 -0.52 5.30 -9.35
N GLY A 164 0.39 4.69 -8.58
CA GLY A 164 1.58 4.02 -9.11
C GLY A 164 1.22 2.88 -10.06
N PHE A 165 0.25 2.03 -9.69
CA PHE A 165 -0.27 0.96 -10.54
C PHE A 165 -0.84 1.51 -11.87
N ALA A 166 -1.64 2.55 -11.81
CA ALA A 166 -2.22 3.17 -13.01
C ALA A 166 -1.13 3.72 -13.94
N SER A 167 -0.12 4.37 -13.36
CA SER A 167 1.03 4.91 -14.09
C SER A 167 1.86 3.83 -14.79
N ILE A 168 2.16 2.72 -14.09
CA ILE A 168 2.90 1.57 -14.64
C ILE A 168 2.13 0.90 -15.78
N THR A 169 0.83 0.71 -15.59
CA THR A 169 -0.04 0.07 -16.58
C THR A 169 -0.13 0.94 -17.82
N SER A 170 -0.37 2.25 -17.64
CA SER A 170 -0.38 3.23 -18.74
C SER A 170 0.94 3.26 -19.50
N LEU A 171 2.08 3.21 -18.79
CA LEU A 171 3.40 3.19 -19.43
C LEU A 171 3.59 1.95 -20.32
N SER A 172 3.14 0.79 -19.84
CA SER A 172 3.21 -0.47 -20.59
C SER A 172 2.36 -0.44 -21.86
N PHE A 173 1.14 0.10 -21.78
CA PHE A 173 0.28 0.30 -22.95
C PHE A 173 0.84 1.33 -23.93
N SER A 174 1.44 2.41 -23.43
CA SER A 174 2.12 3.40 -24.28
C SER A 174 3.28 2.78 -25.04
N TYR A 175 4.13 1.99 -24.39
CA TYR A 175 5.22 1.26 -25.06
C TYR A 175 4.71 0.25 -26.07
N PHE A 176 3.66 -0.51 -25.74
CA PHE A 176 2.99 -1.39 -26.69
C PHE A 176 2.52 -0.63 -27.94
N THR A 177 1.81 0.48 -27.75
CA THR A 177 1.25 1.28 -28.85
C THR A 177 2.34 1.86 -29.76
N VAL A 178 3.43 2.37 -29.16
CA VAL A 178 4.58 2.88 -29.93
C VAL A 178 5.23 1.78 -30.76
N ILE A 179 5.43 0.59 -30.18
CA ILE A 179 6.01 -0.55 -30.92
C ILE A 179 5.09 -1.00 -32.05
N CYS A 180 3.78 -1.05 -31.81
CA CYS A 180 2.79 -1.36 -32.84
C CYS A 180 2.74 -0.31 -33.95
N SER A 181 3.01 0.96 -33.66
CA SER A 181 3.00 2.04 -34.66
C SER A 181 4.27 2.10 -35.53
N ILE A 182 5.38 1.55 -35.06
CA ILE A 182 6.64 1.49 -35.83
C ILE A 182 6.61 0.33 -36.84
N LYS A 183 5.73 -0.63 -36.62
CA LYS A 183 5.54 -1.79 -37.49
C LYS A 183 4.49 -1.51 -38.56
#